data_AF-A0A5C5YKV7-F1
#
_entry.id   AF-A0A5C5YKV7-F1
#
_cell.length_a   1.000
_cell.length_b   1.000
_cell.length_c   1.000
_cell.angle_alpha   90.00
_cell.angle_beta   90.00
_cell.angle_gamma   90.00
#
_symmetry.space_group_name_H-M   'P 1'
#
loop_
_entity.id
_entity.type
_entity.pdbx_description
1 polymer ?
#
loop_
_entity_poly.entity_id
_entity_poly.type
_entity_poly.pdbx_seq_one_letter_code
_entity_poly.pdbx_strand_id
1 'polypeptide(L)'
;MSDAPKPPPKISVGPFDFTSVGVRISGKPDMAAWKGPLQFALWCQRAGPWWIGDLLNAGEDGFGETFSQMCEGAISPEMINRYASVARRVPIQNRLASQSWSAHAAVARLEGSLQLRFLKKADKEGWSSEELRVKVRDYMRRDAG
;
A
#
# COMPACT_ATOMS: atom_id res chain seq x y z
N MET A 1 -5.52 -41.91 0.80
CA MET A 1 -6.25 -40.64 0.61
C MET A 1 -5.21 -39.61 0.18
N SER A 2 -5.42 -38.91 -0.93
CA SER A 2 -4.40 -38.05 -1.54
C SER A 2 -4.13 -36.83 -0.65
N ASP A 3 -2.89 -36.70 -0.20
CA ASP A 3 -2.38 -35.63 0.67
C ASP A 3 -1.95 -34.39 -0.15
N ALA A 4 -2.66 -34.12 -1.25
CA ALA A 4 -2.32 -33.01 -2.14
C ALA A 4 -2.64 -31.68 -1.45
N PRO A 5 -1.70 -30.72 -1.38
CA PRO A 5 -1.96 -29.43 -0.78
C PRO A 5 -3.10 -28.71 -1.50
N LYS A 6 -4.01 -28.11 -0.73
CA LYS A 6 -5.13 -27.33 -1.27
C LYS A 6 -4.58 -26.21 -2.15
N PRO A 7 -5.12 -26.00 -3.37
CA PRO A 7 -4.64 -24.95 -4.26
C PRO A 7 -4.87 -23.57 -3.62
N PRO A 8 -3.96 -22.61 -3.87
CA PRO A 8 -4.09 -21.26 -3.34
C PRO A 8 -5.36 -20.57 -3.88
N PRO A 9 -5.89 -19.56 -3.16
CA PRO A 9 -6.96 -18.71 -3.65
C PRO A 9 -6.60 -18.10 -5.01
N LYS A 10 -7.62 -17.92 -5.86
CA LYS A 10 -7.44 -17.49 -7.25
C LYS A 10 -8.29 -16.25 -7.56
N ILE A 11 -7.70 -15.29 -8.24
CA ILE A 11 -8.39 -14.13 -8.84
C ILE A 11 -8.13 -14.14 -10.34
N SER A 12 -9.18 -14.04 -11.16
CA SER A 12 -9.07 -14.06 -12.62
C SER A 12 -9.24 -12.65 -13.19
N VAL A 13 -8.31 -12.22 -14.03
CA VAL A 13 -8.39 -10.98 -14.82
C VAL A 13 -8.26 -11.36 -16.30
N GLY A 14 -9.40 -11.56 -16.96
CA GLY A 14 -9.42 -12.13 -18.31
C GLY A 14 -8.78 -13.53 -18.35
N PRO A 15 -7.85 -13.83 -19.28
CA PRO A 15 -7.19 -15.14 -19.37
C PRO A 15 -6.06 -15.34 -18.34
N PHE A 16 -5.90 -14.44 -17.37
CA PHE A 16 -4.83 -14.47 -16.38
C PHE A 16 -5.38 -14.84 -15.00
N ASP A 17 -4.91 -15.96 -14.46
CA ASP A 17 -5.27 -16.48 -13.15
C ASP A 17 -4.17 -16.18 -12.14
N PHE A 18 -4.41 -15.18 -11.28
CA PHE A 18 -3.52 -14.78 -10.19
C PHE A 18 -3.74 -15.66 -8.96
N THR A 19 -2.64 -16.05 -8.33
CA THR A 19 -2.60 -16.75 -7.03
C THR A 19 -1.57 -16.08 -6.13
N SER A 20 -1.46 -16.52 -4.87
CA SER A 20 -0.44 -16.02 -3.94
C SER A 20 1.00 -16.34 -4.36
N VAL A 21 1.21 -17.26 -5.32
CA VAL A 21 2.55 -17.74 -5.71
C VAL A 21 2.87 -17.53 -7.19
N GLY A 22 1.97 -16.90 -7.96
CA GLY A 22 2.22 -16.62 -9.37
C GLY A 22 0.95 -16.43 -10.20
N VAL A 23 1.14 -16.27 -11.51
CA VAL A 23 0.08 -16.05 -12.50
C VAL A 23 0.14 -17.16 -13.55
N ARG A 24 -1.01 -17.78 -13.84
CA ARG A 24 -1.17 -18.71 -14.96
C ARG A 24 -1.89 -18.01 -16.10
N ILE A 25 -1.41 -18.23 -17.32
CA ILE A 25 -1.98 -17.64 -18.54
C ILE A 25 -2.63 -18.75 -19.36
N SER A 26 -3.90 -18.58 -19.69
CA SER A 26 -4.66 -19.51 -20.52
C SER A 26 -4.63 -19.09 -21.99
N GLY A 27 -4.33 -20.03 -22.88
CA GLY A 27 -4.31 -19.76 -24.33
C GLY A 27 -3.14 -18.89 -24.78
N LYS A 28 -3.37 -18.05 -25.80
CA LYS A 28 -2.39 -17.12 -26.39
C LYS A 28 -2.98 -15.71 -26.48
N PRO A 29 -3.11 -14.98 -25.36
CA PRO A 29 -3.65 -13.62 -25.38
C PRO A 29 -2.79 -12.67 -26.22
N ASP A 30 -3.45 -11.80 -26.98
CA ASP A 30 -2.79 -10.72 -27.71
C ASP A 30 -2.25 -9.64 -26.76
N MET A 31 -1.36 -8.78 -27.25
CA MET A 31 -0.71 -7.73 -26.44
C MET A 31 -1.70 -6.83 -25.70
N ALA A 32 -2.88 -6.55 -26.27
CA ALA A 32 -3.87 -5.69 -25.65
C ALA A 32 -4.41 -6.31 -24.35
N ALA A 33 -4.63 -7.62 -24.33
CA ALA A 33 -5.08 -8.35 -23.15
C ALA A 33 -4.05 -8.38 -22.00
N TRP A 34 -2.77 -8.15 -22.24
CA TRP A 34 -1.74 -8.12 -21.18
C TRP A 34 -1.76 -6.85 -20.35
N LYS A 35 -2.20 -5.72 -20.93
CA LYS A 35 -2.07 -4.40 -20.31
C LYS A 35 -2.77 -4.33 -18.95
N GLY A 36 -4.02 -4.78 -18.86
CA GLY A 36 -4.81 -4.75 -17.63
C GLY A 36 -4.22 -5.60 -16.49
N PRO A 37 -3.99 -6.91 -16.69
CA PRO A 37 -3.36 -7.79 -15.72
C PRO A 37 -1.98 -7.30 -15.23
N LEU A 38 -1.14 -6.82 -16.15
CA LEU A 38 0.16 -6.27 -15.78
C LEU A 38 0.01 -4.98 -14.95
N GLN A 39 -0.87 -4.07 -15.34
CA GLN A 39 -1.18 -2.87 -14.56
C GLN A 39 -1.71 -3.21 -13.17
N PHE A 40 -2.58 -4.20 -13.06
CA PHE A 40 -3.09 -4.69 -11.77
C PHE A 40 -1.97 -5.21 -10.87
N ALA A 41 -1.06 -6.04 -11.41
CA ALA A 41 0.10 -6.53 -10.65
C ALA A 41 1.00 -5.40 -10.15
N LEU A 42 1.26 -4.40 -11.00
CA LEU A 42 2.03 -3.21 -10.63
C LEU A 42 1.31 -2.36 -9.56
N TRP A 43 -0.02 -2.27 -9.60
CA TRP A 43 -0.79 -1.63 -8.54
C TRP A 43 -0.74 -2.42 -7.24
N CYS A 44 -0.86 -3.74 -7.24
CA CYS A 44 -0.71 -4.55 -6.03
C CYS A 44 0.63 -4.27 -5.33
N GLN A 45 1.71 -4.14 -6.08
CA GLN A 45 3.04 -3.81 -5.53
C GLN A 45 3.09 -2.41 -4.88
N ARG A 46 2.45 -1.41 -5.48
CA ARG A 46 2.59 0.01 -5.06
C ARG A 46 1.47 0.51 -4.15
N ALA A 47 0.25 0.05 -4.39
CA ALA A 47 -0.98 0.47 -3.74
C ALA A 47 -1.49 -0.54 -2.71
N GLY A 48 -0.97 -1.78 -2.68
CA GLY A 48 -1.35 -2.80 -1.70
C GLY A 48 -1.38 -2.29 -0.25
N PRO A 49 -0.31 -1.64 0.26
CA PRO A 49 -0.32 -1.05 1.59
C PRO A 49 -1.40 0.02 1.82
N TRP A 50 -1.77 0.78 0.78
CA TRP A 50 -2.89 1.73 0.86
C TRP A 50 -4.22 1.01 0.95
N TRP A 51 -4.48 0.05 0.06
CA TRP A 51 -5.73 -0.71 0.07
C TRP A 51 -5.95 -1.44 1.39
N ILE A 52 -4.91 -2.07 1.93
CA ILE A 52 -4.97 -2.73 3.24
C ILE A 52 -5.32 -1.71 4.33
N GLY A 53 -4.60 -0.58 4.39
CA GLY A 53 -4.86 0.45 5.40
C GLY A 53 -6.25 1.10 5.28
N ASP A 54 -6.71 1.37 4.06
CA ASP A 54 -8.02 1.97 3.79
C ASP A 54 -9.16 1.01 4.18
N LEU A 55 -9.03 -0.27 3.84
CA LEU A 55 -10.00 -1.31 4.22
C LEU A 55 -10.02 -1.55 5.73
N LEU A 56 -8.85 -1.57 6.39
CA LEU A 56 -8.77 -1.69 7.84
C LEU A 56 -9.49 -0.52 8.53
N ASN A 57 -9.22 0.71 8.11
CA ASN A 57 -9.89 1.89 8.67
C ASN A 57 -11.41 1.85 8.45
N ALA A 58 -11.86 1.60 7.21
CA ALA A 58 -13.28 1.54 6.90
C ALA A 58 -14.00 0.38 7.59
N GLY A 59 -13.32 -0.76 7.76
CA GLY A 59 -13.85 -1.93 8.44
C GLY A 59 -13.93 -1.74 9.95
N GLU A 60 -12.91 -1.15 10.58
CA GLU A 60 -12.92 -0.81 12.01
C GLU A 60 -14.05 0.18 12.34
N ASP A 61 -14.31 1.17 11.49
CA ASP A 61 -15.41 2.13 11.66
C ASP A 61 -16.81 1.44 11.67
N GLY A 62 -16.96 0.34 10.93
CA GLY A 62 -18.24 -0.38 10.79
C GLY A 62 -18.40 -1.61 11.71
N PHE A 63 -17.31 -2.32 12.00
CA PHE A 63 -17.33 -3.63 12.66
C PHE A 63 -16.47 -3.68 13.93
N GLY A 64 -15.76 -2.60 14.27
CA GLY A 64 -14.87 -2.53 15.43
C GLY A 64 -13.55 -3.26 15.23
N GLU A 65 -12.78 -3.38 16.32
CA GLU A 65 -11.40 -3.89 16.30
C GLU A 65 -11.29 -5.34 15.79
N THR A 66 -12.37 -6.12 15.82
CA THR A 66 -12.40 -7.52 15.33
C THR A 66 -12.19 -7.61 13.82
N PHE A 67 -12.42 -6.54 13.05
CA PHE A 67 -12.16 -6.54 11.60
C PHE A 67 -10.67 -6.79 11.30
N SER A 68 -9.78 -6.26 12.15
CA SER A 68 -8.33 -6.44 12.00
C SER A 68 -7.90 -7.90 12.15
N GLN A 69 -8.69 -8.73 12.86
CA GLN A 69 -8.42 -10.16 13.06
C GLN A 69 -8.48 -10.95 11.74
N MET A 70 -9.19 -10.45 10.72
CA MET A 70 -9.22 -11.07 9.39
C MET A 70 -7.84 -11.10 8.70
N CYS A 71 -6.90 -10.27 9.15
CA CYS A 71 -5.55 -10.20 8.62
C CYS A 71 -4.55 -11.06 9.42
N GLU A 72 -4.96 -11.66 10.54
CA GLU A 72 -4.08 -12.49 11.38
C GLU A 72 -3.52 -13.67 10.60
N GLY A 73 -2.23 -13.95 10.79
CA GLY A 73 -1.51 -15.00 10.07
C GLY A 73 -1.13 -14.65 8.62
N ALA A 74 -1.73 -13.63 8.00
CA ALA A 74 -1.34 -13.14 6.68
C ALA A 74 -0.26 -12.06 6.74
N ILE A 75 -0.37 -11.13 7.69
CA ILE A 75 0.62 -10.07 7.96
C ILE A 75 0.78 -9.88 9.48
N SER A 76 1.93 -9.36 9.91
CA SER A 76 2.18 -9.16 11.35
C SER A 76 1.28 -8.07 11.93
N PRO A 77 0.93 -8.13 13.24
CA PRO A 77 0.19 -7.07 13.91
C PRO A 77 0.86 -5.69 13.80
N GLU A 78 2.20 -5.64 13.78
CA GLU A 78 2.95 -4.41 13.56
C GLU A 78 2.66 -3.82 12.16
N MET A 79 2.65 -4.66 11.12
CA MET A 79 2.33 -4.23 9.76
C MET A 79 0.88 -3.76 9.61
N ILE A 80 -0.07 -4.48 10.21
CA ILE A 80 -1.50 -4.09 10.24
C ILE A 80 -1.62 -2.66 10.78
N ASN A 81 -1.08 -2.43 11.99
CA ASN A 81 -1.09 -1.12 12.63
C ASN A 81 -0.39 -0.05 11.78
N ARG A 82 0.76 -0.39 11.17
CA ARG A 82 1.52 0.54 10.33
C ARG A 82 0.72 0.96 9.09
N TYR A 83 0.07 0.02 8.40
CA TYR A 83 -0.74 0.32 7.21
C TYR A 83 -1.98 1.15 7.55
N ALA A 84 -2.76 0.72 8.55
CA ALA A 84 -3.95 1.45 9.01
C ALA A 84 -3.58 2.88 9.43
N SER A 85 -2.51 3.03 10.22
CA SER A 85 -2.09 4.31 10.76
C SER A 85 -1.61 5.30 9.70
N VAL A 86 -0.84 4.85 8.71
CA VAL A 86 -0.40 5.72 7.60
C VAL A 86 -1.59 6.10 6.71
N ALA A 87 -2.47 5.15 6.38
CA ALA A 87 -3.70 5.42 5.62
C ALA A 87 -4.60 6.47 6.29
N ARG A 88 -4.74 6.39 7.62
CA ARG A 88 -5.53 7.33 8.43
C ARG A 88 -4.92 8.71 8.49
N ARG A 89 -3.60 8.80 8.67
CA ARG A 89 -2.88 10.08 8.84
C ARG A 89 -2.57 10.79 7.53
N VAL A 90 -2.46 10.06 6.42
CA VAL A 90 -2.22 10.60 5.08
C VAL A 90 -3.47 10.34 4.23
N PRO A 91 -4.46 11.24 4.26
CA PRO A 91 -5.73 11.03 3.59
C PRO A 91 -5.53 11.04 2.06
N ILE A 92 -6.49 10.49 1.31
CA ILE A 92 -6.32 10.21 -0.12
C ILE A 92 -5.91 11.44 -0.95
N GLN A 93 -6.40 12.64 -0.60
CA GLN A 93 -6.04 13.91 -1.24
C GLN A 93 -4.57 14.32 -1.05
N ASN A 94 -3.88 13.74 -0.06
CA ASN A 94 -2.47 13.99 0.21
C ASN A 94 -1.54 12.92 -0.40
N ARG A 95 -2.09 11.90 -1.08
CA ARG A 95 -1.32 10.81 -1.66
C ARG A 95 -0.90 11.16 -3.09
N LEU A 96 0.40 11.35 -3.31
CA LEU A 96 0.95 11.68 -4.63
C LEU A 96 1.35 10.40 -5.36
N ALA A 97 0.80 10.17 -6.56
CA ALA A 97 1.10 9.00 -7.39
C ALA A 97 2.57 8.91 -7.82
N SER A 98 3.31 10.02 -7.84
CA SER A 98 4.75 10.04 -8.12
C SER A 98 5.60 9.55 -6.93
N GLN A 99 5.04 9.50 -5.73
CA GLN A 99 5.75 9.18 -4.50
C GLN A 99 5.48 7.74 -4.03
N SER A 100 6.46 7.14 -3.34
CA SER A 100 6.32 5.78 -2.79
C SER A 100 5.47 5.79 -1.50
N TRP A 101 4.87 4.66 -1.15
CA TRP A 101 4.17 4.55 0.14
C TRP A 101 5.09 4.89 1.33
N SER A 102 6.36 4.49 1.28
CA SER A 102 7.36 4.82 2.31
C SER A 102 7.64 6.32 2.43
N ALA A 103 7.60 7.08 1.33
CA ALA A 103 7.70 8.54 1.37
C ALA A 103 6.51 9.17 2.11
N HIS A 104 5.30 8.64 1.89
CA HIS A 104 4.11 9.07 2.63
C HIS A 104 4.18 8.70 4.10
N ALA A 105 4.67 7.49 4.43
CA ALA A 105 4.90 7.07 5.81
C ALA A 105 5.90 8.01 6.53
N ALA A 106 6.89 8.55 5.82
CA ALA A 106 7.85 9.50 6.38
C ALA A 106 7.22 10.84 6.78
N VAL A 107 6.19 11.30 6.06
CA VAL A 107 5.48 12.56 6.36
C VAL A 107 4.25 12.37 7.24
N ALA A 108 3.84 11.14 7.56
CA ALA A 108 2.56 10.84 8.22
C ALA A 108 2.36 11.51 9.59
N ARG A 109 3.42 12.00 10.24
CA ARG A 109 3.33 12.74 11.52
C ARG A 109 3.17 14.26 11.35
N LEU A 110 3.27 14.76 10.12
CA LEU A 110 3.09 16.17 9.80
C LEU A 110 1.61 16.50 9.62
N GLU A 111 1.26 17.76 9.86
CA GLU A 111 -0.02 18.34 9.45
C GLU A 111 -0.23 18.25 7.94
N GLY A 112 -1.48 18.18 7.50
CA GLY A 112 -1.83 17.84 6.10
C GLY A 112 -1.18 18.75 5.05
N SER A 113 -1.09 20.05 5.29
CA SER A 113 -0.43 21.00 4.37
C SER A 113 1.09 20.76 4.28
N LEU A 114 1.72 20.38 5.40
CA LEU A 114 3.14 20.06 5.47
C LEU A 114 3.44 18.72 4.79
N GLN A 115 2.56 17.72 4.90
CA GLN A 115 2.70 16.45 4.16
C GLN A 115 2.89 16.70 2.66
N LEU A 116 1.94 17.42 2.05
CA LEU A 116 1.98 17.76 0.63
C LEU A 116 3.22 18.58 0.26
N ARG A 117 3.59 19.57 1.09
CA ARG A 117 4.79 20.39 0.86
C ARG A 117 6.05 19.54 0.81
N PHE A 118 6.22 18.64 1.76
CA PHE A 118 7.41 17.78 1.86
C PHE A 118 7.45 16.73 0.74
N LEU A 119 6.31 16.13 0.39
CA LEU A 119 6.21 15.18 -0.73
C LEU A 119 6.54 15.84 -2.07
N LYS A 120 5.98 17.03 -2.35
CA LYS A 120 6.29 17.80 -3.56
C LYS A 120 7.77 18.21 -3.61
N LYS A 121 8.35 18.54 -2.45
CA LYS A 121 9.78 18.86 -2.37
C LYS A 121 10.64 17.63 -2.64
N ALA A 122 10.28 16.46 -2.12
CA ALA A 122 10.98 15.22 -2.43
C ALA A 122 10.96 14.90 -3.93
N ASP A 123 9.82 15.10 -4.58
CA ASP A 123 9.65 14.92 -6.03
C ASP A 123 10.57 15.86 -6.82
N LYS A 124 10.55 17.15 -6.48
CA LYS A 124 11.35 18.18 -7.15
C LYS A 124 12.86 17.97 -6.96
N GLU A 125 13.28 17.59 -5.76
CA GLU A 125 14.70 17.51 -5.38
C GLU A 125 15.26 16.08 -5.51
N GLY A 126 14.45 15.12 -5.97
CA GLY A 126 14.86 13.73 -6.17
C GLY A 126 15.15 12.95 -4.89
N TRP A 127 14.56 13.31 -3.76
CA TRP A 127 14.82 12.65 -2.48
C TRP A 127 14.23 11.25 -2.43
N SER A 128 15.03 10.30 -1.95
CA SER A 128 14.56 9.01 -1.50
C SER A 128 13.62 9.14 -0.29
N SER A 129 12.83 8.10 -0.01
CA SER A 129 11.98 8.08 1.19
C SER A 129 12.76 8.18 2.49
N GLU A 130 14.02 7.71 2.51
CA GLU A 130 14.88 7.78 3.69
C GLU A 130 15.41 9.20 3.92
N GLU A 131 15.87 9.87 2.87
CA GLU A 131 16.27 11.28 2.95
C GLU A 131 15.09 12.15 3.37
N LEU A 132 13.92 11.94 2.77
CA LEU A 132 12.69 12.62 3.16
C LEU A 132 12.41 12.42 4.65
N ARG A 133 12.51 11.18 5.15
CA ARG A 133 12.34 10.86 6.57
C ARG A 133 13.33 11.63 7.45
N VAL A 134 14.59 11.80 7.04
CA VAL A 134 15.57 12.62 7.79
C VAL A 134 15.13 14.08 7.81
N LYS A 135 14.77 14.66 6.66
CA LYS A 135 14.32 16.05 6.55
C LYS A 135 13.08 16.34 7.40
N VAL A 136 12.12 15.42 7.43
CA VAL A 136 10.91 15.53 8.26
C VAL A 136 11.26 15.49 9.75
N ARG A 137 12.14 14.57 10.18
CA ARG A 137 12.59 14.50 11.57
C ARG A 137 13.27 15.78 12.03
N ASP A 138 14.14 16.34 11.18
CA ASP A 138 14.85 17.59 11.48
C ASP A 138 13.89 18.78 11.57
N TYR A 139 12.88 18.84 10.71
CA TYR A 139 11.83 19.86 10.77
C TYR A 139 11.07 19.79 12.10
N MET A 140 10.59 18.59 12.48
CA MET A 140 9.83 18.39 13.71
C MET A 140 10.63 18.73 14.97
N ARG A 141 11.95 18.48 14.98
CA ARG A 141 12.84 18.84 16.10
C ARG A 141 13.00 20.35 16.27
N ARG A 142 12.98 21.11 15.17
CA ARG A 142 13.12 22.57 15.18
C ARG A 142 11.81 23.29 15.50
N ASP A 143 10.68 22.67 15.19
CA ASP A 143 9.34 23.21 15.44
C ASP A 143 8.88 22.96 16.89
N ALA A 144 9.43 21.92 17.54
CA ALA A 144 9.13 21.56 18.93
C ALA A 144 9.99 22.30 19.98
N GLY A 145 10.90 23.18 19.56
CA GLY A 145 11.75 24.00 20.44
C GLY A 145 11.57 25.48 20.15
#